data_AF-A0A093R0X1-F1
#
_entry.id   AF-A0A093R0X1-F1
#
_cell.length_a   1.000
_cell.length_b   1.000
_cell.length_c   1.000
_cell.angle_alpha   90.00
_cell.angle_beta   90.00
_cell.angle_gamma   90.00
#
_symmetry.space_group_name_H-M   'P 1'
#
loop_
_entity.id
_entity.type
_entity.pdbx_description
1 polymer ?
#
loop_
_entity_poly.entity_id
_entity_poly.type
_entity_poly.pdbx_seq_one_letter_code
_entity_poly.pdbx_strand_id
1 'polypeptide(L)'
;RNKELLSKVMGMHKHSENMNDPSRLSAVLHMYEMLRLRDWERLRSSTVSYLTYKTVVFALQKLFDACEKDIEKRTNNIIEVLEISPLNDAMINSKQEMVQQIRNLFRYSYSQNHSEFYSKIVMQAGVDPKTTFQKQFVLSCCKTYCLLLLQDPPVTAVWNLQESPRQYLEHVDKK
;
A
#
# COMPACT_ATOMS: atom_id res chain seq x y z
N ARG A 1 13.31 -41.10 -0.87
CA ARG A 1 12.84 -40.76 0.50
C ARG A 1 13.43 -39.43 1.03
N ASN A 2 14.73 -39.31 1.36
CA ASN A 2 15.27 -38.05 1.93
C ASN A 2 15.33 -36.87 0.94
N LYS A 3 15.68 -37.10 -0.34
CA LYS A 3 15.69 -36.04 -1.37
C LYS A 3 14.29 -35.47 -1.66
N GLU A 4 13.27 -36.31 -1.57
CA GLU A 4 11.86 -35.96 -1.76
C GLU A 4 11.32 -35.14 -0.59
N LEU A 5 11.68 -35.51 0.64
CA LEU A 5 11.37 -34.74 1.83
C LEU A 5 12.07 -33.39 1.81
N LEU A 6 13.35 -33.33 1.40
CA LEU A 6 14.07 -32.06 1.22
C LEU A 6 13.41 -31.19 0.14
N SER A 7 13.06 -31.77 -1.02
CA SER A 7 12.35 -31.04 -2.09
C SER A 7 11.00 -30.50 -1.62
N LYS A 8 10.28 -31.24 -0.77
CA LYS A 8 8.98 -30.83 -0.23
C LYS A 8 9.14 -29.72 0.81
N VAL A 9 10.11 -29.84 1.72
CA VAL A 9 10.43 -28.81 2.73
C VAL A 9 10.96 -27.54 2.06
N MET A 10 11.85 -27.65 1.06
CA MET A 10 12.34 -26.51 0.28
C MET A 10 11.23 -25.90 -0.59
N GLY A 11 10.30 -26.72 -1.11
CA GLY A 11 9.11 -26.26 -1.81
C GLY A 11 8.13 -25.49 -0.92
N MET A 12 8.01 -25.87 0.36
CA MET A 12 7.21 -25.14 1.35
C MET A 12 7.86 -23.79 1.72
N HIS A 13 9.20 -23.72 1.75
CA HIS A 13 9.93 -22.47 1.99
C HIS A 13 10.00 -21.53 0.78
N LYS A 14 9.74 -22.01 -0.45
CA LYS A 14 9.65 -21.13 -1.63
C LYS A 14 8.56 -20.05 -1.50
N HIS A 15 7.58 -20.26 -0.63
CA HIS A 15 6.49 -19.33 -0.35
C HIS A 15 6.57 -18.70 1.06
N SER A 16 7.64 -18.98 1.82
CA SER A 16 7.81 -18.36 3.14
C SER A 16 8.41 -16.97 2.98
N GLU A 17 7.76 -15.97 3.57
CA GLU A 17 8.27 -14.60 3.57
C GLU A 17 9.57 -14.48 4.36
N ASN A 18 10.45 -13.56 3.93
CA ASN A 18 11.61 -13.20 4.70
C ASN A 18 11.18 -12.42 5.96
N MET A 19 11.26 -13.04 7.14
CA MET A 19 10.84 -12.42 8.40
C MET A 19 11.68 -11.21 8.83
N ASN A 20 12.82 -10.97 8.19
CA ASN A 20 13.63 -9.77 8.39
C ASN A 20 13.26 -8.63 7.43
N ASP A 21 12.43 -8.88 6.42
CA ASP A 21 11.95 -7.85 5.48
C ASP A 21 10.77 -7.09 6.10
N PRO A 22 10.90 -5.79 6.41
CA PRO A 22 9.79 -4.99 6.93
C PRO A 22 8.72 -4.68 5.88
N SER A 23 8.99 -4.93 4.59
CA SER A 23 8.07 -4.74 3.48
C SER A 23 7.29 -6.00 3.09
N ARG A 24 7.50 -7.12 3.79
CA ARG A 24 6.74 -8.36 3.57
C ARG A 24 5.24 -8.15 3.81
N LEU A 25 4.40 -8.90 3.13
CA LEU A 25 2.94 -8.75 3.16
C LEU A 25 2.41 -8.86 4.59
N SER A 26 2.86 -9.84 5.39
CA SER A 26 2.40 -9.97 6.79
C SER A 26 2.70 -8.74 7.64
N ALA A 27 3.88 -8.12 7.48
CA ALA A 27 4.25 -6.92 8.20
C ALA A 27 3.42 -5.71 7.75
N VAL A 28 3.20 -5.58 6.44
CA VAL A 28 2.41 -4.47 5.88
C VAL A 28 0.93 -4.59 6.25
N LEU A 29 0.37 -5.81 6.24
CA LEU A 29 -0.99 -6.08 6.72
C LEU A 29 -1.12 -5.74 8.21
N HIS A 30 -0.13 -6.07 9.02
CA HIS A 30 -0.11 -5.68 10.42
C HIS A 30 -0.07 -4.15 10.60
N MET A 31 0.73 -3.42 9.78
CA MET A 31 0.71 -1.95 9.78
C MET A 31 -0.69 -1.40 9.44
N TYR A 32 -1.37 -2.01 8.48
CA TYR A 32 -2.73 -1.64 8.10
C TYR A 32 -3.73 -1.91 9.24
N GLU A 33 -3.64 -3.05 9.92
CA GLU A 33 -4.48 -3.35 11.08
C GLU A 33 -4.27 -2.35 12.21
N MET A 34 -3.02 -1.98 12.50
CA MET A 34 -2.70 -0.97 13.51
C MET A 34 -3.29 0.40 13.16
N LEU A 35 -3.22 0.80 11.89
CA LEU A 35 -3.87 2.01 11.39
C LEU A 35 -5.39 1.96 11.58
N ARG A 36 -6.01 0.83 11.22
CA ARG A 36 -7.46 0.65 11.25
C ARG A 36 -8.04 0.57 12.66
N LEU A 37 -7.39 -0.18 13.56
CA LEU A 37 -7.93 -0.46 14.89
C LEU A 37 -7.55 0.61 15.91
N ARG A 38 -6.34 1.17 15.79
CA ARG A 38 -5.80 2.07 16.81
C ARG A 38 -5.80 3.51 16.37
N ASP A 39 -5.12 3.82 15.28
CA ASP A 39 -4.87 5.21 14.92
C ASP A 39 -6.12 5.88 14.34
N TRP A 40 -6.96 5.11 13.65
CA TRP A 40 -8.27 5.52 13.20
C TRP A 40 -9.22 5.83 14.37
N GLU A 41 -9.33 4.94 15.36
CA GLU A 41 -10.18 5.17 16.53
C GLU A 41 -9.72 6.40 17.32
N ARG A 42 -8.40 6.56 17.44
CA ARG A 42 -7.80 7.73 18.06
C ARG A 42 -8.07 9.00 17.26
N LEU A 43 -8.03 8.95 15.92
CA LEU A 43 -8.38 10.09 15.06
C LEU A 43 -9.83 10.50 15.28
N ARG A 44 -10.74 9.52 15.31
CA ARG A 44 -12.18 9.74 15.54
C ARG A 44 -12.46 10.29 16.94
N SER A 45 -11.78 9.76 17.96
CA SER A 45 -11.99 10.16 19.37
C SER A 45 -11.34 11.50 19.72
N SER A 46 -10.25 11.87 19.03
CA SER A 46 -9.53 13.13 19.28
C SER A 46 -10.07 14.32 18.48
N THR A 47 -10.97 14.09 17.54
CA THR A 47 -11.51 15.17 16.71
C THR A 47 -12.62 15.91 17.43
N VAL A 48 -12.43 17.22 17.55
CA VAL A 48 -13.49 18.22 17.70
C VAL A 48 -14.53 17.96 16.58
N SER A 49 -15.82 18.05 16.92
CA SER A 49 -17.06 17.57 16.26
C SER A 49 -17.28 17.67 14.73
N TYR A 50 -16.29 18.04 13.90
CA TYR A 50 -16.48 18.42 12.50
C TYR A 50 -16.04 17.39 11.44
N LEU A 51 -15.29 16.34 11.79
CA LEU A 51 -14.82 15.34 10.81
C LEU A 51 -15.81 14.18 10.69
N THR A 52 -16.67 14.24 9.67
CA THR A 52 -17.59 13.13 9.39
C THR A 52 -16.84 11.93 8.82
N TYR A 53 -17.35 10.72 9.08
CA TYR A 53 -16.84 9.47 8.48
C TYR A 53 -16.64 9.61 6.96
N LYS A 54 -17.64 10.19 6.28
CA LYS A 54 -17.63 10.43 4.83
C LYS A 54 -16.47 11.33 4.38
N THR A 55 -16.19 12.40 5.13
CA THR A 55 -15.08 13.33 4.83
C THR A 55 -13.74 12.60 4.89
N VAL A 56 -13.56 11.74 5.89
CA VAL A 56 -12.28 11.02 6.06
C VAL A 56 -12.12 9.92 5.02
N VAL A 57 -13.17 9.13 4.75
CA VAL A 57 -13.14 8.12 3.67
C VAL A 57 -12.81 8.76 2.33
N PHE A 58 -13.42 9.90 2.01
CA PHE A 58 -13.13 10.64 0.79
C PHE A 58 -11.68 11.14 0.73
N ALA A 59 -11.13 11.59 1.86
CA ALA A 59 -9.72 11.99 1.95
C ALA A 59 -8.76 10.80 1.76
N LEU A 60 -9.08 9.64 2.34
CA LEU A 60 -8.31 8.41 2.17
C LEU A 60 -8.38 7.89 0.74
N GLN A 61 -9.54 7.98 0.09
CA GLN A 61 -9.70 7.62 -1.32
C GLN A 61 -8.79 8.47 -2.21
N LYS A 62 -8.83 9.80 -2.06
CA LYS A 62 -7.92 10.71 -2.78
C LYS A 62 -6.45 10.39 -2.54
N LEU A 63 -6.10 10.05 -1.30
CA LEU A 63 -4.74 9.67 -0.95
C LEU A 63 -4.32 8.39 -1.66
N PHE A 64 -5.20 7.39 -1.70
CA PHE A 64 -4.92 6.09 -2.30
C PHE A 64 -4.82 6.21 -3.82
N ASP A 65 -5.71 6.99 -4.45
CA ASP A 65 -5.61 7.34 -5.88
C ASP A 65 -4.28 8.03 -6.20
N ALA A 66 -3.79 8.92 -5.32
CA ALA A 66 -2.51 9.59 -5.51
C ALA A 66 -1.33 8.62 -5.38
N CYS A 67 -1.39 7.66 -4.44
CA CYS A 67 -0.38 6.61 -4.32
C CYS A 67 -0.30 5.74 -5.59
N GLU A 68 -1.44 5.34 -6.14
CA GLU A 68 -1.51 4.54 -7.37
C GLU A 68 -0.91 5.30 -8.55
N LYS A 69 -1.32 6.55 -8.74
CA LYS A 69 -0.79 7.42 -9.81
C LYS A 69 0.71 7.68 -9.68
N ASP A 70 1.22 7.87 -8.46
CA ASP A 70 2.66 8.08 -8.23
C ASP A 70 3.46 6.81 -8.59
N ILE A 71 3.02 5.63 -8.14
CA ILE A 71 3.68 4.35 -8.48
C ILE A 71 3.60 4.07 -9.97
N GLU A 72 2.44 4.26 -10.60
CA GLU A 72 2.25 4.09 -12.04
C GLU A 72 3.17 5.02 -12.83
N LYS A 73 3.17 6.32 -12.50
CA LYS A 73 4.03 7.32 -13.16
C LYS A 73 5.50 6.96 -13.04
N ARG A 74 5.97 6.58 -11.85
CA ARG A 74 7.38 6.18 -11.65
C ARG A 74 7.73 4.92 -12.42
N THR A 75 6.82 3.96 -12.47
CA THR A 75 6.99 2.72 -13.24
C THR A 75 7.14 3.05 -14.72
N ASN A 76 6.23 3.87 -15.27
CA ASN A 76 6.25 4.29 -16.67
C ASN A 76 7.53 5.07 -17.00
N ASN A 77 7.94 6.01 -16.15
CA ASN A 77 9.20 6.76 -16.33
C ASN A 77 10.41 5.82 -16.42
N ILE A 78 10.48 4.77 -15.59
CA ILE A 78 11.59 3.80 -15.64
C ILE A 78 11.53 3.00 -16.94
N ILE A 79 10.35 2.53 -17.34
CA ILE A 79 10.16 1.79 -18.59
C ILE A 79 10.59 2.63 -19.80
N GLU A 80 10.21 3.91 -19.83
CA GLU A 80 10.59 4.86 -20.88
C GLU A 80 12.11 5.06 -20.95
N VAL A 81 12.76 5.27 -19.81
CA VAL A 81 14.23 5.43 -19.73
C VAL A 81 14.98 4.17 -20.19
N LEU A 82 14.39 2.99 -19.98
CA LEU A 82 14.96 1.72 -20.44
C LEU A 82 14.71 1.47 -21.95
N GLU A 83 14.09 2.41 -22.68
CA GLU A 83 13.84 2.39 -24.14
C GLU A 83 13.12 1.13 -24.65
N ILE A 84 12.26 0.54 -23.82
CA ILE A 84 11.55 -0.69 -24.19
C ILE A 84 10.38 -0.33 -25.09
N SER A 85 10.59 -0.47 -26.40
CA SER A 85 9.52 -0.30 -27.38
C SER A 85 8.36 -1.25 -27.11
N PRO A 86 7.10 -0.77 -27.18
CA PRO A 86 5.93 -1.62 -27.13
C PRO A 86 5.73 -2.27 -28.51
N LEU A 87 6.63 -3.18 -28.91
CA LEU A 87 6.44 -3.95 -30.14
C LEU A 87 6.58 -5.45 -29.85
N ASN A 88 5.41 -6.11 -29.90
CA ASN A 88 5.16 -7.56 -30.04
C ASN A 88 4.67 -8.28 -28.78
N ASP A 89 3.63 -9.10 -28.95
CA ASP A 89 2.96 -9.89 -27.91
C ASP A 89 3.89 -10.87 -27.16
N ALA A 90 5.02 -11.25 -27.77
CA ALA A 90 6.06 -12.05 -27.11
C ALA A 90 6.75 -11.33 -25.93
N MET A 91 6.71 -10.00 -25.89
CA MET A 91 7.29 -9.18 -24.80
C MET A 91 6.34 -8.99 -23.60
N ILE A 92 5.09 -9.49 -23.64
CA ILE A 92 4.15 -9.32 -22.52
C ILE A 92 4.70 -9.96 -21.24
N ASN A 93 5.25 -11.17 -21.34
CA ASN A 93 5.85 -11.87 -20.20
C ASN A 93 7.09 -11.13 -19.67
N SER A 94 7.96 -10.63 -20.55
CA SER A 94 9.16 -9.87 -20.12
C SER A 94 8.78 -8.53 -19.50
N LYS A 95 7.72 -7.88 -19.99
CA LYS A 95 7.18 -6.65 -19.43
C LYS A 95 6.60 -6.91 -18.03
N GLN A 96 5.88 -8.00 -17.83
CA GLN A 96 5.33 -8.36 -16.52
C GLN A 96 6.44 -8.69 -15.50
N GLU A 97 7.45 -9.46 -15.89
CA GLU A 97 8.62 -9.72 -15.05
C GLU A 97 9.37 -8.44 -14.70
N MET A 98 9.50 -7.52 -15.64
CA MET A 98 10.15 -6.23 -15.39
C MET A 98 9.34 -5.34 -14.45
N VAL A 99 8.03 -5.24 -14.65
CA VAL A 99 7.15 -4.52 -13.71
C VAL A 99 7.31 -5.10 -12.31
N GLN A 100 7.46 -6.43 -12.18
CA GLN A 100 7.72 -7.07 -10.90
C GLN A 100 9.09 -6.69 -10.31
N GLN A 101 10.14 -6.61 -11.14
CA GLN A 101 11.46 -6.14 -10.71
C GLN A 101 11.43 -4.67 -10.27
N ILE A 102 10.72 -3.80 -10.99
CA ILE A 102 10.52 -2.39 -10.62
C ILE A 102 9.77 -2.30 -9.28
N ARG A 103 8.72 -3.09 -9.08
CA ARG A 103 8.02 -3.16 -7.79
C ARG A 103 8.92 -3.61 -6.65
N ASN A 104 9.78 -4.61 -6.88
CA ASN A 104 10.76 -5.06 -5.88
C ASN A 104 11.77 -3.95 -5.53
N LEU A 105 12.25 -3.21 -6.52
CA LEU A 105 13.10 -2.03 -6.32
C LEU A 105 12.39 -0.96 -5.49
N PHE A 106 11.12 -0.68 -5.81
CA PHE A 106 10.30 0.24 -5.05
C PHE A 106 10.06 -0.26 -3.63
N ARG A 107 9.78 -1.54 -3.37
CA ARG A 107 9.61 -2.05 -2.00
C ARG A 107 10.81 -1.74 -1.12
N TYR A 108 12.01 -1.97 -1.65
CA TYR A 108 13.25 -1.62 -0.95
C TYR A 108 13.32 -0.12 -0.68
N SER A 109 13.16 0.72 -1.71
CA SER A 109 13.21 2.18 -1.56
C SER A 109 12.15 2.69 -0.59
N TYR A 110 10.88 2.27 -0.70
CA TYR A 110 9.78 2.72 0.15
C TYR A 110 9.95 2.29 1.61
N SER A 111 10.53 1.11 1.86
CA SER A 111 10.84 0.68 3.23
C SER A 111 11.92 1.53 3.90
N GLN A 112 12.91 1.99 3.13
CA GLN A 112 14.05 2.81 3.60
C GLN A 112 13.79 4.32 3.55
N ASN A 113 12.86 4.77 2.70
CA ASN A 113 12.65 6.19 2.42
C ASN A 113 12.13 6.98 3.62
N HIS A 114 12.61 8.22 3.70
CA HIS A 114 12.22 9.20 4.70
C HIS A 114 10.81 9.78 4.43
N SER A 115 10.25 10.42 5.46
CA SER A 115 8.93 11.04 5.45
C SER A 115 8.69 12.06 4.32
N GLU A 116 9.75 12.65 3.76
CA GLU A 116 9.65 13.61 2.64
C GLU A 116 9.04 12.99 1.39
N PHE A 117 9.37 11.73 1.09
CA PHE A 117 8.83 10.99 -0.05
C PHE A 117 7.30 10.94 0.00
N TYR A 118 6.79 10.44 1.13
CA TYR A 118 5.35 10.32 1.37
C TYR A 118 4.67 11.68 1.47
N SER A 119 5.36 12.68 2.00
CA SER A 119 4.83 14.04 2.07
C SER A 119 4.52 14.61 0.68
N LYS A 120 5.30 14.27 -0.36
CA LYS A 120 5.02 14.73 -1.74
C LYS A 120 3.72 14.13 -2.28
N ILE A 121 3.49 12.84 -2.03
CA ILE A 121 2.25 12.14 -2.43
C ILE A 121 1.05 12.74 -1.67
N VAL A 122 1.18 12.94 -0.36
CA VAL A 122 0.11 13.53 0.47
C VAL A 122 -0.26 14.94 -0.02
N MET A 123 0.73 15.77 -0.37
CA MET A 123 0.48 17.10 -0.95
C MET A 123 -0.26 17.01 -2.29
N GLN A 124 0.13 16.09 -3.17
CA GLN A 124 -0.53 15.87 -4.46
C GLN A 124 -1.97 15.36 -4.31
N ALA A 125 -2.27 14.61 -3.26
CA ALA A 125 -3.63 14.15 -2.95
C ALA A 125 -4.58 15.30 -2.54
N GLY A 126 -4.05 16.50 -2.25
CA GLY A 126 -4.83 17.63 -1.75
C GLY A 126 -5.44 17.37 -0.38
N VAL A 127 -4.82 16.48 0.41
CA VAL A 127 -5.21 16.21 1.80
C VAL A 127 -4.45 17.20 2.68
N ASP A 128 -5.19 18.08 3.36
CA ASP A 128 -4.64 19.10 4.25
C ASP A 128 -4.83 18.71 5.74
N PRO A 129 -3.88 17.98 6.34
CA PRO A 129 -3.95 17.62 7.74
C PRO A 129 -3.71 18.85 8.63
N LYS A 130 -4.68 19.17 9.49
CA LYS A 130 -4.66 20.36 10.35
C LYS A 130 -3.86 20.18 11.64
N THR A 131 -3.64 18.94 12.06
CA THR A 131 -2.93 18.62 13.31
C THR A 131 -1.72 17.74 13.06
N THR A 132 -0.74 17.77 13.96
CA THR A 132 0.42 16.88 13.92
C THR A 132 0.01 15.41 13.88
N PHE A 133 -1.02 15.05 14.64
CA PHE A 133 -1.55 13.69 14.66
C PHE A 133 -2.19 13.30 13.31
N GLN A 134 -3.01 14.18 12.73
CA GLN A 134 -3.57 13.96 11.39
C GLN A 134 -2.48 13.80 10.33
N LYS A 135 -1.42 14.62 10.41
CA LYS A 135 -0.28 14.54 9.49
C LYS A 135 0.44 13.20 9.59
N GLN A 136 0.70 12.73 10.82
CA GLN A 136 1.31 11.42 11.05
C GLN A 136 0.39 10.28 10.56
N PHE A 137 -0.90 10.34 10.85
CA PHE A 137 -1.87 9.36 10.39
C PHE A 137 -1.89 9.25 8.86
N VAL A 138 -2.04 10.39 8.16
CA VAL A 138 -2.09 10.44 6.70
C VAL A 138 -0.78 9.94 6.06
N LEU A 139 0.38 10.30 6.63
CA LEU A 139 1.68 9.80 6.17
C LEU A 139 1.79 8.29 6.35
N SER A 140 1.34 7.75 7.48
CA SER A 140 1.33 6.31 7.73
C SER A 140 0.37 5.58 6.78
N CYS A 141 -0.83 6.11 6.55
CA CYS A 141 -1.75 5.57 5.54
C CYS A 141 -1.13 5.55 4.14
N CYS A 142 -0.48 6.63 3.74
CA CYS A 142 0.23 6.71 2.45
C CYS A 142 1.31 5.64 2.36
N LYS A 143 2.19 5.54 3.37
CA LYS A 143 3.25 4.54 3.43
C LYS A 143 2.72 3.11 3.34
N THR A 144 1.76 2.77 4.21
CA THR A 144 1.19 1.42 4.25
C THR A 144 0.51 1.07 2.92
N TYR A 145 -0.26 2.00 2.33
CA TYR A 145 -0.93 1.73 1.07
C TYR A 145 0.03 1.56 -0.10
N CYS A 146 1.07 2.40 -0.20
CA CYS A 146 2.12 2.19 -1.19
C CYS A 146 2.79 0.82 -1.05
N LEU A 147 3.08 0.38 0.18
CA LEU A 147 3.67 -0.94 0.40
C LEU A 147 2.71 -2.10 0.04
N LEU A 148 1.39 -1.91 0.19
CA LEU A 148 0.36 -2.87 -0.25
C LEU A 148 0.30 -2.97 -1.78
N LEU A 149 0.35 -1.84 -2.48
CA LEU A 149 0.36 -1.79 -3.95
C LEU A 149 1.59 -2.46 -4.57
N LEU A 150 2.70 -2.51 -3.83
CA LEU A 150 3.95 -3.10 -4.30
C LEU A 150 4.08 -4.61 -4.02
N GLN A 151 3.06 -5.23 -3.41
CA GLN A 151 3.01 -6.68 -3.19
C GLN A 151 2.82 -7.46 -4.49
N ASP A 152 3.02 -8.77 -4.42
CA ASP A 152 2.76 -9.71 -5.52
C ASP A 152 1.78 -10.81 -5.05
N PRO A 153 0.52 -10.79 -5.50
CA PRO A 153 -0.10 -9.75 -6.33
C PRO A 153 -0.29 -8.41 -5.56
N PRO A 154 -0.42 -7.28 -6.28
CA PRO A 154 -0.73 -5.99 -5.67
C PRO A 154 -2.03 -6.02 -4.87
N VAL A 155 -2.04 -5.38 -3.70
CA VAL A 155 -3.24 -5.24 -2.88
C VAL A 155 -3.77 -3.81 -3.06
N THR A 156 -4.93 -3.70 -3.72
CA THR A 156 -5.63 -2.42 -3.95
C THR A 156 -6.82 -2.25 -3.03
N ALA A 157 -7.20 -1.01 -2.76
CA ALA A 157 -8.40 -0.70 -2.00
C ALA A 157 -9.64 -0.83 -2.88
N VAL A 158 -10.67 -1.50 -2.35
CA VAL A 158 -12.00 -1.56 -2.94
C VAL A 158 -12.93 -0.71 -2.10
N TRP A 159 -13.53 0.31 -2.71
CA TRP A 159 -14.41 1.25 -2.04
C TRP A 159 -15.87 0.89 -2.32
N ASN A 160 -16.55 0.26 -1.36
CA ASN A 160 -17.98 -0.03 -1.47
C ASN A 160 -18.79 1.24 -1.15
N LEU A 161 -18.99 2.13 -2.14
CA LEU A 161 -19.72 3.41 -1.95
C LEU A 161 -21.22 3.23 -1.67
N GLN A 162 -21.74 2.01 -1.78
CA GLN A 162 -23.17 1.68 -1.68
C GLN A 162 -23.57 1.15 -0.30
N GLU A 163 -22.61 0.87 0.59
CA GLU A 163 -22.88 0.34 1.93
C GLU A 163 -23.31 1.45 2.90
N SER A 164 -24.28 1.13 3.75
CA SER A 164 -24.85 2.09 4.69
C SER A 164 -23.84 2.45 5.79
N PRO A 165 -23.85 3.69 6.35
CA PRO A 165 -22.97 4.12 7.44
C PRO A 165 -22.91 3.16 8.66
N ARG A 166 -23.96 2.35 8.85
CA ARG A 166 -24.08 1.39 9.96
C ARG A 166 -23.20 0.15 9.79
N GLN A 167 -22.91 -0.29 8.56
CA GLN A 167 -22.07 -1.47 8.31
C GLN A 167 -20.57 -1.18 8.47
N TYR A 168 -20.14 0.08 8.26
CA TYR A 168 -18.74 0.46 8.49
C TYR A 168 -18.33 0.48 9.95
N LEU A 169 -19.29 0.61 10.87
CA LEU A 169 -19.02 0.41 12.29
C LEU A 169 -18.60 -1.05 12.53
N GLU A 170 -19.28 -2.04 11.93
CA GLU A 170 -18.95 -3.47 12.11
C GLU A 170 -17.58 -3.89 11.54
N HIS A 171 -17.10 -3.23 10.47
CA HIS A 171 -15.77 -3.52 9.92
C HIS A 171 -14.60 -2.92 10.73
N VAL A 172 -14.90 -1.97 11.61
CA VAL A 172 -13.93 -1.31 12.51
C VAL A 172 -14.07 -1.83 13.96
N ASP A 173 -15.28 -2.23 14.37
CA ASP A 173 -15.62 -2.88 15.66
C ASP A 173 -15.32 -4.39 15.67
N LYS A 174 -14.19 -4.82 15.10
CA LYS A 174 -13.66 -6.14 15.46
C LYS A 174 -12.92 -6.00 16.80
N LYS A 175 -13.69 -6.11 17.89
CA LYS A 175 -13.16 -6.41 19.23
C LYS A 175 -12.55 -7.81 19.28
#